data_AF-A0A1Q7KS25-F1
#
_entry.id   AF-A0A1Q7KS25-F1
#
_cell.length_a   1.000
_cell.length_b   1.000
_cell.length_c   1.000
_cell.angle_alpha   90.00
_cell.angle_beta   90.00
_cell.angle_gamma   90.00
#
_symmetry.space_group_name_H-M   'P 1'
#
loop_
_entity.id
_entity.type
_entity.pdbx_description
1 polymer ?
#
loop_
_entity_poly.entity_id
_entity_poly.type
_entity_poly.pdbx_seq_one_letter_code
_entity_poly.pdbx_strand_id
1 'polypeptide(L)'
;MPGAARPPRRSRPPRRAESMALTAVTLREIERIFEILDRLGISREAVVIPLKPIHPGAVRVLPNGKLEIRVESETPLDEWLPELERLLVTIRTGG
;
A
#
# COMPACT_ATOMS: atom_id res chain seq x y z
N MET A 1 -55.54 11.74 -17.84
CA MET A 1 -54.39 11.84 -16.92
C MET A 1 -53.54 10.58 -17.11
N PRO A 2 -52.47 10.59 -17.94
CA PRO A 2 -51.63 9.41 -18.09
C PRO A 2 -50.67 9.29 -16.90
N GLY A 3 -50.63 8.08 -16.32
CA GLY A 3 -49.88 7.75 -15.12
C GLY A 3 -48.38 7.94 -15.26
N ALA A 4 -47.78 8.57 -14.26
CA ALA A 4 -46.34 8.69 -14.12
C ALA A 4 -45.71 7.30 -13.97
N ALA A 5 -45.04 6.83 -15.01
CA ALA A 5 -44.16 5.68 -14.95
C ALA A 5 -42.98 6.01 -14.00
N ARG A 6 -42.96 5.37 -12.83
CA ARG A 6 -41.82 5.43 -11.92
C ARG A 6 -40.65 4.70 -12.58
N PRO A 7 -39.45 5.30 -12.69
CA PRO A 7 -38.30 4.58 -13.22
C PRO A 7 -37.93 3.42 -12.29
N PRO A 8 -37.45 2.29 -12.81
CA PRO A 8 -36.93 1.22 -11.96
C PRO A 8 -35.75 1.78 -11.17
N ARG A 9 -35.82 1.64 -9.83
CA ARG A 9 -34.70 1.87 -8.94
C ARG A 9 -33.57 0.96 -9.43
N ARG A 10 -32.59 1.53 -10.12
CA ARG A 10 -31.37 0.82 -10.50
C ARG A 10 -30.79 0.23 -9.23
N SER A 11 -30.83 -1.09 -9.16
CA SER A 11 -30.22 -1.89 -8.12
C SER A 11 -28.75 -1.50 -8.03
N ARG A 12 -28.39 -0.79 -6.95
CA ARG A 12 -27.00 -0.54 -6.58
C ARG A 12 -26.40 -1.92 -6.29
N PRO A 13 -25.36 -2.36 -7.01
CA PRO A 13 -24.76 -3.65 -6.72
C PRO A 13 -24.25 -3.68 -5.26
N PRO A 14 -24.27 -4.85 -4.59
CA PRO A 14 -23.68 -4.97 -3.27
C PRO A 14 -22.20 -4.60 -3.34
N ARG A 15 -21.71 -3.87 -2.33
CA ARG A 15 -20.28 -3.67 -2.04
C ARG A 15 -19.58 -5.03 -2.06
N ARG A 16 -18.98 -5.41 -3.19
CA ARG A 16 -17.95 -6.44 -3.24
C ARG A 16 -16.65 -5.69 -3.01
N ALA A 17 -16.05 -5.94 -1.84
CA ALA A 17 -14.73 -5.51 -1.40
C ALA A 17 -14.13 -4.35 -2.21
N GLU A 18 -14.18 -3.14 -1.65
CA GLU A 18 -13.22 -2.12 -2.00
C GLU A 18 -11.84 -2.61 -1.52
N SER A 19 -11.28 -3.60 -2.23
CA SER A 19 -9.84 -3.81 -2.40
C SER A 19 -9.34 -2.61 -3.20
N MET A 20 -9.59 -1.40 -2.69
CA MET A 20 -9.36 -0.18 -3.42
C MET A 20 -7.88 0.05 -3.39
N ALA A 21 -7.33 0.08 -4.59
CA ALA A 21 -5.98 0.53 -4.84
C ALA A 21 -5.61 1.71 -3.93
N LEU A 22 -4.48 1.61 -3.23
CA LEU A 22 -3.94 2.69 -2.42
C LEU A 22 -3.77 3.92 -3.31
N THR A 23 -4.63 4.91 -3.07
CA THR A 23 -4.66 6.17 -3.83
C THR A 23 -3.65 7.16 -3.26
N ALA A 24 -3.37 7.07 -1.96
CA ALA A 24 -2.33 7.83 -1.27
C ALA A 24 -1.83 7.03 -0.07
N VAL A 25 -0.55 7.14 0.25
CA VAL A 25 -0.01 6.59 1.49
C VAL A 25 -0.39 7.54 2.62
N THR A 26 -1.25 7.11 3.54
CA THR A 26 -1.62 7.90 4.71
C THR A 26 -0.72 7.56 5.90
N LEU A 27 -0.89 8.29 7.00
CA LEU A 27 -0.13 8.05 8.23
C LEU A 27 -0.30 6.61 8.73
N ARG A 28 -1.51 6.04 8.60
CA ARG A 28 -1.79 4.66 9.05
C ARG A 28 -0.93 3.64 8.32
N GLU A 29 -0.80 3.78 7.00
CA GLU A 29 0.04 2.93 6.18
C GLU A 29 1.52 3.05 6.57
N ILE A 30 1.98 4.28 6.82
CA ILE A 30 3.35 4.53 7.28
C ILE A 30 3.59 3.86 8.64
N GLU A 31 2.67 3.98 9.59
CA GLU A 31 2.77 3.33 10.90
C GLU A 31 2.89 1.81 10.77
N ARG A 32 2.10 1.18 9.88
CA ARG A 32 2.18 -0.26 9.62
C ARG A 32 3.52 -0.68 9.04
N ILE A 33 4.07 0.10 8.11
CA ILE A 33 5.42 -0.14 7.57
C ILE A 33 6.48 0.03 8.67
N PHE A 34 6.35 1.05 9.51
CA PHE A 34 7.26 1.30 10.62
C PHE A 34 7.29 0.16 11.63
N GLU A 35 6.17 -0.50 11.90
CA GLU A 35 6.13 -1.69 12.75
C GLU A 35 6.98 -2.84 12.19
N ILE A 36 6.96 -3.05 10.86
CA ILE A 36 7.82 -4.05 10.21
C ILE A 36 9.28 -3.65 10.31
N LEU A 37 9.61 -2.38 10.04
CA LEU A 37 10.97 -1.89 10.14
C LEU A 37 11.53 -2.04 11.56
N ASP A 38 10.72 -1.72 12.57
CA ASP A 38 11.07 -1.87 13.98
C ASP A 38 11.38 -3.32 14.33
N ARG A 39 10.52 -4.27 13.90
CA ARG A 39 10.74 -5.71 14.05
C ARG A 39 12.02 -6.21 13.37
N LEU A 40 12.39 -5.59 12.24
CA LEU A 40 13.63 -5.89 11.54
C LEU A 40 14.85 -5.14 12.12
N GLY A 41 14.66 -4.20 13.05
CA GLY A 41 15.72 -3.35 13.58
C GLY A 41 16.24 -2.30 12.60
N ILE A 42 15.41 -1.87 11.64
CA ILE A 42 15.74 -0.84 10.65
C ILE A 42 15.27 0.53 11.16
N SER A 43 16.18 1.48 11.24
CA SER A 43 15.86 2.86 11.65
C SER A 43 14.91 3.52 10.65
N ARG A 44 13.84 4.15 11.16
CA ARG A 44 12.84 4.87 10.36
C ARG A 44 13.43 6.04 9.56
N GLU A 45 14.56 6.60 10.03
CA GLU A 45 15.29 7.66 9.35
C GLU A 45 16.16 7.17 8.18
N ALA A 46 16.48 5.87 8.19
CA ALA A 46 17.20 5.19 7.13
C ALA A 46 16.26 4.74 5.99
N VAL A 47 14.95 5.02 6.08
CA VAL A 47 13.99 4.71 5.03
C VAL A 47 13.35 5.96 4.45
N VAL A 48 12.85 5.85 3.22
CA VAL A 48 12.09 6.88 2.50
C VAL A 48 10.83 6.21 1.97
N ILE A 49 9.66 6.69 2.41
CA ILE A 49 8.37 6.19 1.96
C ILE A 49 7.72 7.31 1.14
N PRO A 50 7.69 7.20 -0.21
CA PRO A 50 7.01 8.19 -1.04
C PRO A 50 5.51 8.17 -0.72
N LEU A 51 4.90 9.36 -0.55
CA LEU A 51 3.45 9.48 -0.37
C LEU A 51 2.65 9.06 -1.61
N LYS A 52 3.34 8.96 -2.76
CA LYS A 52 2.80 8.49 -4.01
C LYS A 52 3.02 6.98 -4.12
N PRO A 53 1.97 6.15 -3.98
CA PRO A 53 2.08 4.72 -4.19
C PRO A 53 2.31 4.43 -5.68
N ILE A 54 2.88 3.27 -5.99
CA ILE A 54 3.17 2.83 -7.36
C ILE A 54 2.79 1.36 -7.54
N HIS A 55 2.59 0.95 -8.79
CA HIS A 55 2.49 -0.46 -9.16
C HIS A 55 3.57 -0.80 -10.21
N PRO A 56 4.35 -1.88 -10.02
CA PRO A 56 4.37 -2.76 -8.84
C PRO A 56 5.11 -2.13 -7.65
N GLY A 57 4.70 -2.49 -6.43
CA GLY A 57 5.37 -2.14 -5.19
C GLY A 57 6.76 -2.76 -5.11
N ALA A 58 7.73 -2.02 -4.57
CA ALA A 58 9.13 -2.44 -4.57
C ALA A 58 9.92 -1.83 -3.39
N VAL A 59 11.08 -2.40 -3.10
CA VAL A 59 12.06 -1.80 -2.18
C VAL A 59 13.36 -1.61 -2.93
N ARG A 60 14.00 -0.44 -2.76
CA ARG A 60 15.27 -0.13 -3.41
C ARG A 60 16.23 0.54 -2.45
N VAL A 61 17.51 0.19 -2.52
CA VAL A 61 18.57 0.95 -1.84
C VAL A 61 18.88 2.19 -2.67
N LEU A 62 18.82 3.35 -2.03
CA LEU A 62 19.20 4.63 -2.61
C LEU A 62 20.72 4.83 -2.53
N PRO A 63 21.31 5.66 -3.42
CA PRO A 63 22.75 5.92 -3.43
C PRO A 63 23.25 6.65 -2.17
N ASN A 64 22.35 7.23 -1.37
CA ASN A 64 22.66 7.82 -0.07
C ASN A 64 22.70 6.79 1.08
N GLY A 65 22.50 5.49 0.78
CA GLY A 65 22.46 4.42 1.78
C GLY A 65 21.10 4.21 2.45
N LYS A 66 20.06 4.95 2.07
CA LYS A 66 18.69 4.76 2.60
C LYS A 66 17.89 3.73 1.80
N LEU A 67 16.84 3.18 2.40
CA LEU A 67 15.90 2.28 1.73
C LEU A 67 14.66 3.04 1.26
N GLU A 68 14.42 3.09 -0.04
CA GLU A 68 13.18 3.58 -0.62
C GLU A 68 12.13 2.44 -0.65
N ILE A 69 11.01 2.64 0.02
CA ILE A 69 9.88 1.70 0.05
C ILE A 69 8.77 2.26 -0.81
N ARG A 70 8.61 1.69 -1.99
CA ARG A 70 7.56 2.01 -2.96
C ARG A 70 6.32 1.19 -2.63
N VAL A 71 5.35 1.83 -1.99
CA VAL A 71 4.10 1.18 -1.57
C VAL A 71 3.28 0.75 -2.78
N GLU A 72 2.85 -0.50 -2.77
CA GLU A 72 2.01 -1.09 -3.81
C GLU A 72 0.67 -0.36 -3.91
N SER A 73 0.32 0.14 -5.10
CA SER A 73 -0.94 0.80 -5.36
C SER A 73 -2.09 -0.16 -5.55
N GLU A 74 -1.94 -1.29 -6.25
CA GLU A 74 -3.11 -2.11 -6.63
C GLU A 74 -3.56 -3.07 -5.53
N THR A 75 -2.66 -3.46 -4.63
CA THR A 75 -2.92 -4.42 -3.56
C THR A 75 -3.07 -3.68 -2.22
N PRO A 76 -4.01 -4.08 -1.34
CA PRO A 76 -4.11 -3.53 0.00
C PRO A 76 -2.79 -3.65 0.76
N LEU A 77 -2.42 -2.62 1.53
CA LEU A 77 -1.16 -2.62 2.26
C LEU A 77 -1.01 -3.88 3.11
N ASP A 78 -2.04 -4.24 3.89
CA ASP A 78 -2.04 -5.42 4.76
C ASP A 78 -1.70 -6.73 4.04
N GLU A 79 -2.13 -6.88 2.78
CA GLU A 79 -1.80 -8.05 1.96
C GLU A 79 -0.38 -7.97 1.40
N TRP A 80 0.13 -6.75 1.16
CA TRP A 80 1.48 -6.51 0.66
C TRP A 80 2.57 -6.43 1.76
N LEU A 81 2.21 -6.15 3.01
CA LEU A 81 3.11 -6.12 4.18
C LEU A 81 4.04 -7.35 4.29
N PRO A 82 3.56 -8.61 4.19
CA PRO A 82 4.44 -9.77 4.22
C PRO A 82 5.43 -9.82 3.04
N GLU A 83 5.06 -9.31 1.88
CA GLU A 83 5.97 -9.21 0.73
C GLU A 83 7.01 -8.11 0.93
N LEU A 84 6.61 -6.96 1.48
CA LEU A 84 7.52 -5.89 1.86
C LEU A 84 8.60 -6.40 2.84
N GLU A 85 8.20 -7.15 3.87
CA GLU A 85 9.14 -7.74 4.83
C GLU A 85 10.15 -8.65 4.12
N ARG A 86 9.70 -9.51 3.19
CA ARG A 86 10.59 -10.37 2.39
C ARG A 86 11.55 -9.58 1.51
N LEU A 87 11.08 -8.50 0.87
CA LEU A 87 11.93 -7.63 0.05
C LEU A 87 13.02 -6.96 0.91
N LEU A 88 12.65 -6.45 2.08
CA LEU A 88 13.60 -5.84 3.03
C LEU A 88 14.65 -6.85 3.52
N VAL A 89 14.23 -8.06 3.90
CA VAL A 89 15.14 -9.13 4.30
C VAL A 89 16.05 -9.53 3.14
N THR A 90 15.52 -9.67 1.93
CA THR A 90 16.30 -10.02 0.73
C THR A 90 17.40 -9.01 0.46
N ILE A 91 17.07 -7.72 0.49
CA ILE A 91 18.04 -6.63 0.25
C ILE A 91 19.09 -6.57 1.36
N ARG A 92 18.71 -6.83 2.61
CA ARG A 92 19.65 -6.81 3.75
C ARG A 92 20.58 -8.01 3.77
N THR A 93 20.09 -9.18 3.34
CA THR A 93 20.82 -10.45 3.44
C THR A 93 21.57 -10.79 2.14
N GLY A 94 21.23 -10.13 1.03
CA GLY A 94 21.84 -10.31 -0.29
C GLY A 94 22.97 -9.32 -0.62
N GLY A 95 23.71 -8.85 0.39
CA GLY A 95 24.90 -8.01 0.25
C GLY A 95 26.16 -8.73 0.69
#